data_AF-A0A5D2DPQ7-F1
#
_entry.id   AF-A0A5D2DPQ7-F1
#
_cell.length_a   1.000
_cell.length_b   1.000
_cell.length_c   1.000
_cell.angle_alpha   90.00
_cell.angle_beta   90.00
_cell.angle_gamma   90.00
#
_symmetry.space_group_name_H-M   'P 1'
#
loop_
_entity.id
_entity.type
_entity.pdbx_description
1 polymer ?
#
loop_
_entity_poly.entity_id
_entity_poly.type
_entity_poly.pdbx_seq_one_letter_code
_entity_poly.pdbx_strand_id
1 'polypeptide(L)'
;MSSRSSLKLLLPLADSAQVLNVLVIPIGTLLAATHPFAANPPYLLSWLSPQISTPDMLQPKLFEKLVTENFETVPAKLLLQLATAFEEGGLRDRSGTFFYKNHLSKSNVPVLAIAGDQDLICPPDAVYETVKLILEPLVTYKVFGEPGGPHFAHYDIVGAQLAVDLVYPYIIEFLNHHDAA
;
A
#
# COMPACT_ATOMS: atom_id res chain seq x y z
N MET A 1 19.55 0.63 3.45
CA MET A 1 19.18 -0.05 2.19
C MET A 1 17.95 0.66 1.62
N SER A 2 17.88 0.83 0.30
CA SER A 2 16.73 1.52 -0.33
C SER A 2 15.57 0.53 -0.50
N SER A 3 14.36 0.89 -0.05
CA SER A 3 13.15 0.03 -0.09
C SER A 3 12.85 -0.50 -1.50
N ARG A 4 12.35 -1.73 -1.64
CA ARG A 4 11.96 -2.30 -2.96
C ARG A 4 10.56 -1.87 -3.43
N SER A 5 9.93 -0.95 -2.71
CA SER A 5 8.59 -0.43 -3.02
C SER A 5 8.49 0.14 -4.44
N SER A 6 7.44 -0.27 -5.16
CA SER A 6 7.08 0.22 -6.48
C SER A 6 6.54 1.66 -6.47
N LEU A 7 6.12 2.18 -5.30
CA LEU A 7 5.72 3.58 -5.15
C LEU A 7 6.86 4.57 -5.46
N LYS A 8 8.11 4.11 -5.57
CA LYS A 8 9.21 4.91 -6.13
C LYS A 8 8.94 5.40 -7.55
N LEU A 9 8.05 4.74 -8.29
CA LEU A 9 7.59 5.22 -9.60
C LEU A 9 6.85 6.58 -9.52
N LEU A 10 6.45 7.01 -8.32
CA LEU A 10 5.91 8.36 -8.10
C LEU A 10 6.99 9.45 -8.12
N LEU A 11 8.28 9.12 -7.97
CA LEU A 11 9.35 10.13 -7.88
C LEU A 11 9.42 11.04 -9.13
N PRO A 12 9.45 10.51 -10.36
CA PRO A 12 9.47 11.37 -11.56
C PRO A 12 8.17 12.17 -11.73
N LEU A 13 7.05 11.62 -11.26
CA LEU A 13 5.75 12.29 -11.29
C LEU A 13 5.71 13.46 -10.30
N ALA A 14 6.33 13.30 -9.13
CA ALA A 14 6.45 14.34 -8.13
C ALA A 14 7.23 15.55 -8.66
N ASP A 15 8.38 15.31 -9.30
CA ASP A 15 9.19 16.36 -9.92
C ASP A 15 8.40 17.11 -11.00
N SER A 16 7.72 16.37 -11.87
CA SER A 16 6.92 16.94 -12.96
C SER A 16 5.72 17.74 -12.45
N ALA A 17 5.00 17.23 -11.43
CA ALA A 17 3.86 17.91 -10.84
C ALA A 17 4.24 19.22 -10.15
N GLN A 18 5.42 19.26 -9.50
CA GLN A 18 5.97 20.49 -8.93
C GLN A 18 6.32 21.51 -10.01
N VAL A 19 7.04 21.09 -11.07
CA VAL A 19 7.43 21.97 -12.19
C VAL A 19 6.21 22.56 -12.89
N LEU A 20 5.16 21.76 -13.07
CA LEU A 20 3.96 22.14 -13.80
C LEU A 20 2.85 22.76 -12.92
N ASN A 21 3.09 22.94 -11.61
CA ASN A 21 2.11 23.44 -10.64
C ASN A 21 0.76 22.69 -10.69
N VAL A 22 0.81 21.38 -10.88
CA VAL A 22 -0.38 20.54 -10.93
C VAL A 22 -1.01 20.48 -9.55
N LEU A 23 -2.30 20.84 -9.45
CA LEU A 23 -3.02 20.82 -8.16
C LEU A 23 -3.47 19.42 -7.77
N VAL A 24 -3.91 18.63 -8.76
CA VAL A 24 -4.53 17.33 -8.58
C VAL A 24 -4.11 16.38 -9.69
N ILE A 25 -3.96 15.10 -9.36
CA ILE A 25 -3.63 14.04 -10.30
C ILE A 25 -4.85 13.11 -10.39
N PRO A 26 -5.50 12.98 -11.57
CA PRO A 26 -6.71 12.19 -11.72
C PRO A 26 -6.37 10.70 -11.86
N ILE A 27 -5.82 10.09 -10.79
CA ILE A 27 -5.35 8.70 -10.79
C ILE A 27 -6.47 7.75 -11.24
N GLY A 28 -7.68 7.92 -10.72
CA GLY A 28 -8.85 7.13 -11.14
C GLY A 28 -9.12 7.16 -12.63
N THR A 29 -9.18 8.36 -13.21
CA THR A 29 -9.42 8.51 -14.65
C THR A 29 -8.30 7.88 -15.48
N LEU A 30 -7.04 8.02 -15.04
CA LEU A 30 -5.89 7.41 -15.73
C LEU A 30 -5.94 5.88 -15.65
N LEU A 31 -6.24 5.31 -14.48
CA LEU A 31 -6.38 3.87 -14.29
C LEU A 31 -7.54 3.30 -15.12
N ALA A 32 -8.71 3.94 -15.07
CA ALA A 32 -9.87 3.55 -15.87
C ALA A 32 -9.57 3.61 -17.39
N ALA A 33 -8.90 4.66 -17.86
CA ALA A 33 -8.54 4.82 -19.27
C ALA A 33 -7.49 3.80 -19.74
N THR A 34 -6.61 3.35 -18.84
CA THR A 34 -5.55 2.38 -19.13
C THR A 34 -6.01 0.92 -18.97
N HIS A 35 -7.07 0.67 -18.19
CA HIS A 35 -7.57 -0.68 -17.91
C HIS A 35 -7.81 -1.55 -19.16
N PRO A 36 -8.44 -1.06 -20.26
CA PRO A 36 -8.64 -1.87 -21.45
C PRO A 36 -7.33 -2.40 -22.06
N PHE A 37 -6.23 -1.67 -21.93
CA PHE A 37 -4.91 -2.06 -22.42
C PHE A 37 -4.17 -3.01 -21.46
N ALA A 38 -4.60 -3.09 -20.20
CA ALA A 38 -4.12 -4.07 -19.24
C ALA A 38 -4.91 -5.39 -19.31
N ALA A 39 -6.22 -5.30 -19.59
CA ALA A 39 -7.16 -6.42 -19.51
C ALA A 39 -7.47 -7.11 -20.84
N ASN A 40 -7.14 -6.49 -21.99
CA ASN A 40 -7.40 -7.07 -23.32
C ASN A 40 -6.13 -7.16 -24.16
N PRO A 41 -6.06 -8.09 -25.15
CA PRO A 41 -4.97 -8.13 -26.11
C PRO A 41 -4.77 -6.75 -26.78
N PRO A 42 -3.52 -6.24 -26.86
CA PRO A 42 -2.26 -6.95 -26.66
C PRO A 42 -1.65 -6.87 -25.24
N TYR A 43 -2.44 -6.55 -24.21
CA TYR A 43 -2.03 -6.57 -22.78
C TYR A 43 -0.84 -5.67 -22.43
N LEU A 44 -0.69 -4.53 -23.13
CA LEU A 44 0.44 -3.60 -23.00
C LEU A 44 0.70 -3.14 -21.56
N LEU A 45 -0.34 -3.07 -20.73
CA LEU A 45 -0.26 -2.57 -19.36
C LEU A 45 -0.60 -3.63 -18.30
N SER A 46 -0.57 -4.92 -18.67
CA SER A 46 -0.86 -6.03 -17.74
C SER A 46 0.08 -6.08 -16.53
N TRP A 47 1.29 -5.53 -16.65
CA TRP A 47 2.26 -5.40 -15.56
C TRP A 47 1.79 -4.51 -14.40
N LEU A 48 0.73 -3.70 -14.59
CA LEU A 48 0.14 -2.89 -13.53
C LEU A 48 -0.73 -3.71 -12.58
N SER A 49 -1.35 -4.80 -13.05
CA SER A 49 -2.31 -5.57 -12.26
C SER A 49 -1.70 -6.19 -10.99
N PRO A 50 -0.47 -6.77 -11.03
CA PRO A 50 0.20 -7.31 -9.84
C PRO A 50 0.53 -6.26 -8.77
N GLN A 51 0.50 -4.96 -9.08
CA GLN A 51 0.64 -3.91 -8.07
C GLN A 51 -0.57 -3.85 -7.13
N ILE A 52 -1.74 -4.26 -7.63
CA ILE A 52 -3.02 -4.17 -6.94
C ILE A 52 -3.34 -5.51 -6.28
N SER A 53 -3.34 -6.61 -7.05
CA SER A 53 -3.81 -7.93 -6.60
C SER A 53 -3.02 -9.03 -7.27
N THR A 54 -2.77 -10.13 -6.55
CA THR A 54 -2.20 -11.34 -7.16
C THR A 54 -3.23 -12.03 -8.05
N PRO A 55 -2.77 -12.84 -9.03
CA PRO A 55 -3.67 -13.63 -9.85
C PRO A 55 -4.63 -14.47 -9.00
N ASP A 56 -5.90 -14.52 -9.40
CA ASP A 56 -6.97 -15.32 -8.79
C ASP A 56 -7.42 -14.92 -7.37
N MET A 57 -6.85 -13.88 -6.75
CA MET A 57 -7.30 -13.40 -5.43
C MET A 57 -8.55 -12.51 -5.49
N LEU A 58 -8.68 -11.74 -6.58
CA LEU A 58 -9.87 -10.94 -6.87
C LEU A 58 -10.62 -11.53 -8.07
N GLN A 59 -11.94 -11.62 -7.95
CA GLN A 59 -12.79 -11.96 -9.08
C GLN A 59 -12.61 -10.90 -10.20
N PRO A 60 -12.45 -11.29 -11.48
CA PRO A 60 -12.16 -10.35 -12.55
C PRO A 60 -13.13 -9.17 -12.66
N LYS A 61 -14.44 -9.41 -12.43
CA LYS A 61 -15.47 -8.35 -12.42
C LYS A 61 -15.29 -7.37 -11.26
N LEU A 62 -14.86 -7.85 -10.10
CA LEU A 62 -14.60 -7.01 -8.94
C LEU A 62 -13.31 -6.22 -9.14
N PHE A 63 -12.28 -6.84 -9.73
CA PHE A 63 -11.05 -6.15 -10.11
C PHE A 63 -11.31 -5.03 -11.13
N GLU A 64 -12.10 -5.31 -12.17
CA GLU A 64 -12.51 -4.30 -13.16
C GLU A 64 -13.21 -3.13 -12.47
N LYS A 65 -14.23 -3.42 -11.65
CA LYS A 65 -14.95 -2.39 -10.89
C LYS A 65 -14.04 -1.58 -9.98
N LEU A 66 -13.11 -2.24 -9.29
CA LEU A 66 -12.12 -1.60 -8.43
C LEU A 66 -11.29 -0.58 -9.22
N VAL A 67 -10.75 -0.98 -10.37
CA VAL A 67 -9.89 -0.12 -11.19
C VAL A 67 -10.66 1.02 -11.85
N THR A 68 -11.92 0.79 -12.26
CA THR A 68 -12.71 1.79 -12.99
C THR A 68 -13.47 2.76 -12.09
N GLU A 69 -13.84 2.37 -10.87
CA GLU A 69 -14.76 3.15 -10.02
C GLU A 69 -14.18 3.60 -8.68
N ASN A 70 -13.16 2.90 -8.14
CA ASN A 70 -12.79 3.06 -6.72
C ASN A 70 -11.58 3.97 -6.49
N PHE A 71 -10.86 4.35 -7.55
CA PHE A 71 -9.72 5.27 -7.43
C PHE A 71 -10.19 6.69 -7.70
N GLU A 72 -9.88 7.61 -6.79
CA GLU A 72 -10.27 9.01 -6.92
C GLU A 72 -9.14 9.88 -7.51
N THR A 73 -9.44 11.17 -7.63
CA THR A 73 -8.44 12.20 -7.89
C THR A 73 -7.65 12.49 -6.62
N VAL A 74 -6.33 12.41 -6.69
CA VAL A 74 -5.46 12.61 -5.53
C VAL A 74 -4.80 13.98 -5.58
N PRO A 75 -4.78 14.76 -4.48
CA PRO A 75 -4.05 16.02 -4.46
C PRO A 75 -2.56 15.80 -4.75
N ALA A 76 -1.99 16.57 -5.69
CA ALA A 76 -0.59 16.41 -6.06
C ALA A 76 0.32 16.56 -4.83
N LYS A 77 0.00 17.52 -3.94
CA LYS A 77 0.72 17.75 -2.68
C LYS A 77 0.78 16.51 -1.77
N LEU A 78 -0.23 15.65 -1.78
CA LEU A 78 -0.22 14.41 -1.00
C LEU A 78 0.79 13.42 -1.60
N LEU A 79 0.83 13.29 -2.93
CA LEU A 79 1.80 12.44 -3.62
C LEU A 79 3.24 12.96 -3.44
N LEU A 80 3.43 14.29 -3.45
CA LEU A 80 4.73 14.90 -3.15
C LEU A 80 5.19 14.59 -1.72
N GLN A 81 4.27 14.64 -0.75
CA GLN A 81 4.59 14.25 0.61
C GLN A 81 4.91 12.75 0.70
N LEU A 82 4.13 11.90 0.04
CA LEU A 82 4.38 10.46 0.00
C LEU A 82 5.74 10.12 -0.62
N ALA A 83 6.16 10.85 -1.66
CA ALA A 83 7.46 10.69 -2.30
C ALA A 83 8.64 10.84 -1.32
N THR A 84 8.49 11.67 -0.27
CA THR A 84 9.52 11.83 0.77
C THR A 84 9.81 10.56 1.55
N ALA A 85 8.92 9.55 1.51
CA ALA A 85 9.17 8.24 2.10
C ALA A 85 10.42 7.54 1.53
N PHE A 86 10.85 7.91 0.31
CA PHE A 86 12.03 7.35 -0.35
C PHE A 86 13.30 8.18 -0.15
N GLU A 87 13.19 9.32 0.51
CA GLU A 87 14.32 10.21 0.80
C GLU A 87 14.99 9.87 2.13
N GLU A 88 16.16 10.45 2.37
CA GLU A 88 16.82 10.34 3.67
C GLU A 88 15.92 10.92 4.77
N GLY A 89 15.83 10.21 5.90
CA GLY A 89 14.90 10.54 6.97
C GLY A 89 13.49 9.95 6.79
N GLY A 90 13.08 9.59 5.57
CA GLY A 90 11.78 8.98 5.27
C GLY A 90 10.61 9.96 5.33
N LEU A 91 9.39 9.42 5.46
CA LEU A 91 8.15 10.21 5.36
C LEU A 91 8.16 11.37 6.36
N ARG A 92 7.84 12.56 5.86
CA ARG A 92 7.80 13.80 6.65
C ARG A 92 6.55 14.62 6.37
N ASP A 93 6.27 15.56 7.27
CA ASP A 93 5.22 16.55 7.08
C ASP A 93 5.56 17.54 5.95
N ARG A 94 4.58 18.39 5.61
CA ARG A 94 4.72 19.35 4.51
C ARG A 94 5.77 20.43 4.78
N SER A 95 6.03 20.80 6.03
CA SER A 95 7.09 21.76 6.37
C SER A 95 8.48 21.14 6.34
N GLY A 96 8.58 19.81 6.27
CA GLY A 96 9.84 19.08 6.29
C GLY A 96 10.52 19.09 7.66
N THR A 97 9.78 19.44 8.70
CA THR A 97 10.29 19.60 10.09
C THR A 97 9.94 18.41 10.96
N PHE A 98 8.90 17.65 10.60
CA PHE A 98 8.45 16.49 11.37
C PHE A 98 8.64 15.21 10.56
N PHE A 99 9.41 14.27 11.09
CA PHE A 99 9.67 12.97 10.45
C PHE A 99 8.93 11.88 11.23
N TYR A 100 7.86 11.33 10.67
CA TYR A 100 6.91 10.47 11.40
C TYR A 100 7.59 9.29 12.12
N LYS A 101 8.56 8.67 11.45
CA LYS A 101 9.28 7.51 11.99
C LYS A 101 10.01 7.79 13.31
N ASN A 102 10.44 9.03 13.54
CA ASN A 102 11.15 9.44 14.76
C ASN A 102 10.24 9.55 15.99
N HIS A 103 8.93 9.38 15.80
CA HIS A 103 7.92 9.51 16.85
C HIS A 103 7.14 8.21 17.09
N LEU A 104 7.35 7.17 16.28
CA LEU A 104 6.62 5.90 16.42
C LEU A 104 6.84 5.24 17.78
N SER A 105 8.06 5.29 18.31
CA SER A 105 8.40 4.75 19.63
C SER A 105 7.76 5.49 20.81
N LYS A 106 7.11 6.63 20.58
CA LYS A 106 6.43 7.41 21.62
C LYS A 106 4.94 7.06 21.73
N SER A 107 4.42 6.27 20.79
CA SER A 107 3.03 5.82 20.82
C SER A 107 2.85 4.73 21.87
N ASN A 108 1.76 4.80 22.63
CA ASN A 108 1.32 3.74 23.55
C ASN A 108 0.14 2.94 22.98
N VAL A 109 -0.21 3.15 21.72
CA VAL A 109 -1.32 2.45 21.06
C VAL A 109 -0.81 1.11 20.54
N PRO A 110 -1.46 -0.02 20.85
CA PRO A 110 -1.16 -1.31 20.23
C PRO A 110 -1.35 -1.25 18.70
N VAL A 111 -0.40 -1.78 17.95
CA VAL A 111 -0.37 -1.76 16.49
C VAL A 111 -0.28 -3.18 15.95
N LEU A 112 -1.25 -3.56 15.12
CA LEU A 112 -1.15 -4.71 14.24
C LEU A 112 -0.65 -4.25 12.86
N ALA A 113 0.60 -4.58 12.54
CA ALA A 113 1.19 -4.35 11.23
C ALA A 113 1.00 -5.59 10.35
N ILE A 114 0.38 -5.41 9.18
CA ILE A 114 0.09 -6.49 8.23
C ILE A 114 0.78 -6.19 6.89
N ALA A 115 1.37 -7.21 6.29
CA ALA A 115 1.91 -7.15 4.93
C ALA A 115 1.47 -8.36 4.09
N GLY A 116 1.31 -8.17 2.79
CA GLY A 116 1.20 -9.26 1.82
C GLY A 116 2.58 -9.65 1.31
N ASP A 117 2.84 -10.95 1.16
CA ASP A 117 4.15 -11.45 0.74
C ASP A 117 4.56 -11.05 -0.69
N GLN A 118 3.58 -10.72 -1.52
CA GLN A 118 3.76 -10.20 -2.88
C GLN A 118 3.35 -8.72 -3.00
N ASP A 119 3.19 -7.99 -1.90
CA ASP A 119 2.92 -6.55 -1.96
C ASP A 119 4.13 -5.82 -2.55
N LEU A 120 3.96 -5.25 -3.75
CA LEU A 120 4.99 -4.46 -4.42
C LEU A 120 4.96 -3.00 -3.97
N ILE A 121 3.82 -2.49 -3.51
CA ILE A 121 3.62 -1.10 -3.08
C ILE A 121 4.24 -0.89 -1.70
N CYS A 122 3.92 -1.77 -0.74
CA CYS A 122 4.43 -1.75 0.63
C CYS A 122 5.02 -3.14 0.98
N PRO A 123 6.19 -3.49 0.43
CA PRO A 123 6.72 -4.84 0.58
C PRO A 123 7.03 -5.19 2.03
N PRO A 124 7.00 -6.48 2.40
CA PRO A 124 7.22 -6.92 3.79
C PRO A 124 8.49 -6.39 4.44
N ASP A 125 9.58 -6.24 3.67
CA ASP A 125 10.82 -5.64 4.20
C ASP A 125 10.62 -4.17 4.60
N ALA A 126 9.88 -3.39 3.81
CA ALA A 126 9.60 -1.99 4.13
C ALA A 126 8.67 -1.84 5.35
N VAL A 127 7.66 -2.71 5.46
CA VAL A 127 6.77 -2.75 6.63
C VAL A 127 7.57 -3.12 7.87
N TYR A 128 8.42 -4.15 7.78
CA TYR A 128 9.26 -4.61 8.88
C TYR A 128 10.25 -3.55 9.37
N GLU A 129 10.86 -2.76 8.49
CA GLU A 129 11.70 -1.62 8.91
C GLU A 129 10.93 -0.59 9.74
N THR A 130 9.63 -0.41 9.49
CA THR A 130 8.78 0.50 10.28
C THR A 130 8.39 -0.13 11.61
N VAL A 131 8.08 -1.44 11.63
CA VAL A 131 7.75 -2.20 12.84
C VAL A 131 8.84 -2.09 13.90
N LYS A 132 10.12 -2.18 13.51
CA LYS A 132 11.27 -2.05 14.43
C LYS A 132 11.34 -0.74 15.21
N LEU A 133 10.61 0.29 14.75
CA LEU A 133 10.60 1.61 15.38
C LEU A 133 9.49 1.77 16.43
N ILE A 134 8.58 0.80 16.52
CA ILE A 134 7.53 0.74 17.53
C ILE A 134 8.05 -0.09 18.72
N LEU A 135 7.71 0.31 19.95
CA LEU A 135 8.16 -0.41 21.14
C LEU A 135 7.53 -1.80 21.22
N GLU A 136 8.33 -2.83 21.49
CA GLU A 136 7.81 -4.10 22.04
C GLU A 136 7.27 -3.81 23.46
N PRO A 137 6.06 -4.25 23.89
CA PRO A 137 5.15 -5.26 23.32
C PRO A 137 3.98 -4.69 22.49
N LEU A 138 4.06 -3.42 22.05
CA LEU A 138 2.94 -2.71 21.43
C LEU A 138 2.78 -2.99 19.94
N VAL A 139 3.62 -3.84 19.34
CA VAL A 139 3.52 -4.17 17.92
C VAL A 139 3.44 -5.68 17.71
N THR A 140 2.44 -6.08 16.91
CA THR A 140 2.35 -7.41 16.32
C THR A 140 2.57 -7.27 14.83
N TYR A 141 3.42 -8.11 14.24
CA TYR A 141 3.69 -8.10 12.81
C TYR A 141 3.31 -9.43 12.17
N LYS A 142 2.48 -9.38 11.12
CA LYS A 142 2.01 -10.55 10.37
C LYS A 142 2.20 -10.34 8.87
N VAL A 143 2.84 -11.30 8.23
CA VAL A 143 2.85 -11.43 6.77
C VAL A 143 1.82 -12.48 6.37
N PHE A 144 0.94 -12.14 5.42
CA PHE A 144 0.04 -13.08 4.75
C PHE A 144 0.65 -13.54 3.43
N GLY A 145 0.56 -14.83 3.19
CA GLY A 145 1.25 -15.52 2.11
C GLY A 145 2.09 -16.68 2.62
N GLU A 146 2.08 -17.81 1.93
CA GLU A 146 2.86 -18.98 2.31
C GLU A 146 3.31 -19.81 1.10
N PRO A 147 4.45 -20.53 1.20
CA PRO A 147 4.91 -21.39 0.12
C PRO A 147 3.88 -22.47 -0.24
N GLY A 148 3.40 -22.45 -1.49
CA GLY A 148 2.41 -23.40 -1.99
C GLY A 148 0.97 -23.11 -1.56
N GLY A 149 0.74 -22.01 -0.84
CA GLY A 149 -0.59 -21.50 -0.48
C GLY A 149 -0.94 -20.20 -1.22
N PRO A 150 -2.00 -19.50 -0.77
CA PRO A 150 -2.39 -18.22 -1.38
C PRO A 150 -1.34 -17.16 -1.12
N HIS A 151 -1.18 -16.25 -2.09
CA HIS A 151 -0.26 -15.11 -2.01
C HIS A 151 -1.05 -13.80 -2.00
N PHE A 152 -0.53 -12.79 -1.30
CA PHE A 152 -1.24 -11.53 -1.10
C PHE A 152 -0.42 -10.36 -1.63
N ALA A 153 -1.00 -9.60 -2.56
CA ALA A 153 -0.52 -8.29 -2.97
C ALA A 153 -1.23 -7.20 -2.15
N HIS A 154 -1.00 -5.94 -2.53
CA HIS A 154 -1.39 -4.77 -1.74
C HIS A 154 -2.87 -4.74 -1.36
N TYR A 155 -3.75 -4.88 -2.35
CA TYR A 155 -5.19 -4.81 -2.12
C TYR A 155 -5.76 -6.11 -1.57
N ASP A 156 -5.07 -7.25 -1.74
CA ASP A 156 -5.60 -8.56 -1.35
C ASP A 156 -5.85 -8.71 0.14
N ILE A 157 -5.10 -7.96 0.96
CA ILE A 157 -5.27 -7.91 2.41
C ILE A 157 -6.69 -7.42 2.78
N VAL A 158 -7.30 -6.59 1.92
CA VAL A 158 -8.63 -6.02 2.14
C VAL A 158 -9.66 -6.61 1.19
N GLY A 159 -9.34 -6.75 -0.09
CA GLY A 159 -10.33 -7.04 -1.14
C GLY A 159 -10.40 -8.49 -1.58
N ALA A 160 -9.38 -9.31 -1.30
CA ALA A 160 -9.36 -10.68 -1.82
C ALA A 160 -10.50 -11.51 -1.25
N GLN A 161 -10.96 -12.49 -2.03
CA GLN A 161 -11.99 -13.42 -1.58
C GLN A 161 -11.58 -14.15 -0.29
N LEU A 162 -10.30 -14.52 -0.19
CA LEU A 162 -9.74 -15.21 0.99
C LEU A 162 -9.46 -14.27 2.18
N ALA A 163 -9.57 -12.94 2.02
CA ALA A 163 -9.32 -12.01 3.13
C ALA A 163 -10.33 -12.21 4.27
N VAL A 164 -11.58 -12.54 3.93
CA VAL A 164 -12.66 -12.83 4.89
C VAL A 164 -12.32 -14.01 5.80
N ASP A 165 -11.69 -15.04 5.24
CA ASP A 165 -11.41 -16.28 5.95
C ASP A 165 -10.03 -16.28 6.61
N LEU A 166 -9.06 -15.53 6.08
CA LEU A 166 -7.67 -15.57 6.52
C LEU A 166 -7.22 -14.30 7.24
N VAL A 167 -7.57 -13.12 6.73
CA VAL A 167 -7.05 -11.84 7.25
C VAL A 167 -7.95 -11.27 8.35
N TYR A 168 -9.25 -11.19 8.10
CA TYR A 168 -10.18 -10.54 9.01
C TYR A 168 -10.29 -11.23 10.37
N PRO A 169 -10.28 -12.58 10.48
CA PRO A 169 -10.28 -13.23 11.78
C PRO A 169 -9.06 -12.87 12.63
N TYR A 170 -7.89 -12.70 12.01
CA TYR A 170 -6.66 -12.28 12.69
C TYR A 170 -6.76 -10.84 13.21
N ILE A 171 -7.38 -9.94 12.43
CA ILE A 171 -7.67 -8.56 12.88
C ILE A 171 -8.65 -8.58 14.05
N ILE A 172 -9.72 -9.37 13.96
CA ILE A 172 -10.73 -9.50 15.02
C ILE A 172 -10.11 -10.05 16.31
N GLU A 173 -9.23 -11.05 16.21
CA GLU A 173 -8.50 -11.60 17.35
C GLU A 173 -7.64 -10.53 18.04
N PHE A 174 -6.87 -9.78 17.27
CA PHE A 174 -6.05 -8.67 17.79
C PHE A 174 -6.91 -7.61 18.49
N LEU A 175 -8.01 -7.19 17.87
CA LEU A 175 -8.93 -6.21 18.45
C LEU A 175 -9.54 -6.74 19.76
N ASN A 176 -10.08 -7.96 19.75
CA ASN A 176 -10.67 -8.57 20.95
C ASN A 176 -9.66 -8.70 22.10
N HIS A 177 -8.40 -9.03 21.80
CA HIS A 177 -7.34 -9.13 22.80
C HIS A 177 -7.07 -7.79 23.49
N HIS A 178 -7.12 -6.68 22.75
CA HIS A 178 -6.83 -5.35 23.27
C HIS A 178 -8.05 -4.59 23.80
N ASP A 179 -9.26 -4.94 23.37
CA ASP A 179 -10.53 -4.37 23.89
C ASP A 179 -10.98 -5.03 25.21
N ALA A 180 -10.52 -6.25 25.50
CA ALA A 180 -10.82 -6.96 26.75
C ALA A 180 -10.00 -6.47 27.97
N ALA A 181 -9.10 -5.48 27.77
CA ALA A 181 -8.18 -4.96 28.77
C ALA A 181 -8.70 -3.71 29.50
#